data_AF-A0A7X1G7K1-F1
#
_entry.id   AF-A0A7X1G7K1-F1
#
_cell.length_a   1.000
_cell.length_b   1.000
_cell.length_c   1.000
_cell.angle_alpha   90.00
_cell.angle_beta   90.00
_cell.angle_gamma   90.00
#
_symmetry.space_group_name_H-M   'P 1'
#
loop_
_entity.id
_entity.type
_entity.pdbx_description
1 polymer ?
#
loop_
_entity_poly.entity_id
_entity_poly.type
_entity_poly.pdbx_seq_one_letter_code
_entity_poly.pdbx_strand_id
1 'polypeptide(L)'
;MRKDKKQLIGDEIGDEQIKLFLNFEPVDATSPSLHKLIKAYRGLRVDDFARFLVFFKEAGYELDGKDEHGNDFITLIRNQRNAQEYIDLIQRA
;
A
#
# COMPACT_ATOMS: atom_id res chain seq x y z
N MET A 1 -28.77 -5.28 14.19
CA MET A 1 -28.18 -4.20 13.37
C MET A 1 -27.03 -3.59 14.15
N ARG A 2 -25.77 -3.85 13.79
CA ARG A 2 -24.62 -3.41 14.59
C ARG A 2 -23.54 -2.80 13.71
N LYS A 3 -23.41 -1.49 13.90
CA LYS A 3 -22.25 -0.63 13.66
C LYS A 3 -21.98 -0.24 12.20
N ASP A 4 -22.76 0.73 11.74
CA ASP A 4 -22.22 1.87 10.99
C ASP A 4 -21.19 2.59 11.85
N LYS A 5 -20.00 1.99 11.97
CA LYS A 5 -18.81 2.70 12.41
C LYS A 5 -18.30 3.41 11.16
N LYS A 6 -18.99 4.49 10.80
CA LYS A 6 -18.42 5.56 9.99
C LYS A 6 -17.28 6.10 10.85
N GLN A 7 -16.09 5.52 10.70
CA GLN A 7 -14.94 5.88 11.52
C GLN A 7 -14.63 7.35 11.23
N LEU A 8 -14.92 8.18 12.24
CA LEU A 8 -14.15 9.31 12.71
C LEU A 8 -13.28 10.02 11.66
N ILE A 9 -13.75 11.20 11.26
CA ILE A 9 -12.93 12.36 10.91
C ILE A 9 -11.72 12.40 11.86
N GLY A 10 -10.52 12.31 11.31
CA GLY A 10 -9.27 12.30 12.06
C GLY A 10 -8.14 12.21 11.04
N ASP A 11 -7.78 13.41 10.56
CA ASP A 11 -6.86 13.77 9.48
C ASP A 11 -6.81 12.81 8.28
N GLU A 12 -7.42 13.21 7.16
CA GLU A 12 -6.87 12.81 5.86
C GLU A 12 -5.41 13.25 5.85
N ILE A 13 -4.49 12.31 5.73
CA ILE A 13 -3.09 12.70 5.58
C ILE A 13 -2.94 13.32 4.20
N GLY A 14 -2.30 14.49 4.13
CA GLY A 14 -2.07 15.15 2.85
C GLY A 14 -1.15 14.33 1.94
N ASP A 15 -1.20 14.64 0.64
CA ASP A 15 -0.35 14.01 -0.38
C ASP A 15 1.14 14.03 -0.02
N GLU A 16 1.61 15.08 0.67
CA GLU A 16 2.99 15.16 1.17
C GLU A 16 3.32 14.05 2.16
N GLN A 17 2.42 13.74 3.09
CA GLN A 17 2.57 12.64 4.04
C GLN A 17 2.53 11.29 3.34
N ILE A 18 1.65 11.14 2.33
CA ILE A 18 1.59 9.92 1.51
C ILE A 18 2.92 9.70 0.78
N LYS A 19 3.50 10.75 0.20
CA LYS A 19 4.79 10.69 -0.49
C LYS A 19 5.94 10.30 0.44
N LEU A 20 5.87 10.57 1.74
CA LEU A 20 6.89 10.10 2.69
C LEU A 20 7.02 8.56 2.69
N PHE A 21 5.96 7.83 2.34
CA PHE A 21 6.05 6.37 2.24
C PHE A 21 6.91 5.89 1.07
N LEU A 22 7.13 6.73 0.06
CA LEU A 22 8.07 6.44 -1.04
C LEU A 22 9.53 6.57 -0.60
N ASN A 23 9.80 7.26 0.51
CA ASN A 23 11.17 7.43 1.02
C ASN A 23 11.64 6.24 1.87
N PHE A 24 10.78 5.25 2.16
CA PHE A 24 11.22 4.06 2.90
C PHE A 24 12.08 3.16 2.03
N GLU A 25 13.32 2.93 2.44
CA GLU A 25 14.24 2.02 1.77
C GLU A 25 14.24 0.64 2.47
N PRO A 26 14.24 -0.46 1.69
CA PRO A 26 14.43 -1.79 2.27
C PRO A 26 15.83 -1.88 2.86
N VAL A 27 15.95 -2.51 4.03
CA VAL A 27 17.25 -2.80 4.66
C VAL A 27 17.84 -4.14 4.20
N ASP A 28 17.05 -4.92 3.46
CA ASP A 28 17.38 -6.28 2.98
C ASP A 28 17.23 -6.36 1.45
N ALA A 29 17.44 -7.55 0.87
CA ALA A 29 17.34 -7.82 -0.57
C ALA A 29 15.90 -7.75 -1.14
N THR A 30 14.92 -7.29 -0.36
CA THR A 30 13.54 -7.11 -0.83
C THR A 30 13.49 -6.00 -1.88
N SER A 31 12.70 -6.19 -2.95
CA SER A 31 12.48 -5.14 -3.94
C SER A 31 12.02 -3.83 -3.27
N PRO A 32 12.63 -2.68 -3.61
CA PRO A 32 12.26 -1.39 -3.01
C PRO A 32 10.79 -1.05 -3.25
N SER A 33 10.25 -1.47 -4.39
CA SER A 33 8.85 -1.35 -4.75
C SER A 33 7.94 -2.11 -3.78
N LEU A 34 8.25 -3.40 -3.54
CA LEU A 34 7.47 -4.26 -2.64
C LEU A 34 7.52 -3.75 -1.20
N HIS A 35 8.69 -3.35 -0.73
CA HIS A 35 8.86 -2.84 0.63
C HIS A 35 7.97 -1.61 0.89
N LYS A 36 7.98 -0.65 -0.03
CA LYS A 36 7.15 0.57 0.04
C LYS A 36 5.66 0.25 0.01
N LEU A 37 5.22 -0.68 -0.84
CA LEU A 37 3.82 -1.14 -0.90
C LEU A 37 3.37 -1.75 0.44
N ILE A 38 4.19 -2.60 1.06
CA ILE A 38 3.88 -3.20 2.36
C ILE A 38 3.85 -2.14 3.47
N LYS A 39 4.77 -1.16 3.46
CA LYS A 39 4.76 -0.03 4.39
C LYS A 39 3.50 0.81 4.25
N ALA A 40 3.13 1.17 3.03
CA ALA A 40 1.92 1.91 2.72
C ALA A 40 0.67 1.13 3.16
N TYR A 41 0.56 -0.16 2.83
CA TYR A 41 -0.56 -1.01 3.26
C TYR A 41 -0.76 -1.06 4.78
N ARG A 42 0.34 -1.07 5.54
CA ARG A 42 0.29 -1.11 7.02
C ARG A 42 0.01 0.25 7.65
N GLY A 43 0.29 1.35 6.97
CA GLY A 43 0.19 2.71 7.50
C GLY A 43 -0.98 3.53 6.94
N LEU A 44 -1.49 3.19 5.75
CA LEU A 44 -2.50 3.93 5.01
C LEU A 44 -3.84 3.21 5.03
N ARG A 45 -4.93 3.99 4.94
CA ARG A 45 -6.26 3.45 4.66
C ARG A 45 -6.38 3.16 3.16
N VAL A 46 -7.43 2.45 2.78
CA VAL A 46 -7.71 2.09 1.38
C VAL A 46 -7.75 3.32 0.45
N ASP A 47 -8.39 4.42 0.88
CA ASP A 47 -8.49 5.66 0.07
C ASP A 47 -7.11 6.33 -0.12
N ASP A 48 -6.36 6.49 0.98
CA ASP A 48 -5.00 7.06 0.95
C ASP A 48 -4.04 6.16 0.15
N PHE A 49 -4.22 4.84 0.23
CA PHE A 49 -3.44 3.87 -0.53
C PHE A 49 -3.69 4.00 -2.03
N ALA A 50 -4.94 4.23 -2.45
CA ALA A 50 -5.24 4.50 -3.85
C ALA A 50 -4.47 5.72 -4.38
N ARG A 51 -4.41 6.81 -3.59
CA ARG A 51 -3.60 8.00 -3.93
C ARG A 51 -2.11 7.69 -3.92
N PHE A 52 -1.64 6.90 -2.96
CA PHE A 52 -0.25 6.42 -2.91
C PHE A 52 0.16 5.70 -4.19
N LEU A 53 -0.69 4.84 -4.76
CA LEU A 53 -0.38 4.11 -6.00
C LEU A 53 -0.11 5.05 -7.18
N VAL A 54 -0.79 6.20 -7.25
CA VAL A 54 -0.54 7.22 -8.27
C VAL A 54 0.88 7.76 -8.14
N PHE A 55 1.26 8.21 -6.93
CA PHE A 55 2.62 8.71 -6.69
C PHE A 55 3.69 7.63 -6.83
N PHE A 56 3.37 6.39 -6.48
CA PHE A 56 4.26 5.25 -6.60
C PHE A 56 4.62 4.98 -8.06
N LYS A 57 3.63 5.00 -8.96
CA LYS A 57 3.86 4.88 -10.41
C LYS A 57 4.56 6.11 -10.99
N GLU A 58 4.18 7.31 -10.56
CA GLU A 58 4.82 8.57 -10.99
C GLU A 58 6.31 8.60 -10.61
N ALA A 59 6.67 8.04 -9.46
CA ALA A 59 8.05 7.87 -9.02
C ALA A 59 8.81 6.75 -9.76
N GLY A 60 8.16 6.02 -10.68
CA GLY A 60 8.77 4.97 -11.49
C GLY A 60 8.87 3.60 -10.82
N TYR A 61 8.09 3.35 -9.76
CA TYR A 61 8.07 2.04 -9.10
C TYR A 61 7.04 1.09 -9.73
N GLU A 62 7.34 -0.21 -9.68
CA GLU A 62 6.54 -1.27 -10.28
C GLU A 62 5.71 -2.04 -9.25
N LEU A 63 4.46 -2.37 -9.58
CA LEU A 63 3.54 -3.07 -8.66
C LEU A 63 3.79 -4.58 -8.57
N ASP A 64 4.50 -5.17 -9.54
CA ASP A 64 4.90 -6.59 -9.53
C ASP A 64 6.22 -6.82 -8.76
N GLY A 65 6.62 -5.88 -7.89
CA GLY A 65 7.81 -6.05 -7.06
C GLY A 65 7.73 -7.34 -6.23
N LYS A 66 8.79 -8.16 -6.32
CA LYS A 66 8.90 -9.45 -5.61
C LYS A 66 9.92 -9.38 -4.48
N ASP A 67 9.73 -10.24 -3.48
CA ASP A 67 10.70 -10.45 -2.41
C ASP A 67 11.79 -11.47 -2.82
N GLU A 68 12.73 -11.75 -1.91
CA GLU A 68 13.78 -12.77 -2.09
C GLU A 68 13.24 -14.17 -2.37
N HIS A 69 12.04 -14.49 -1.88
CA HIS A 69 11.34 -15.75 -2.13
C HIS A 69 10.44 -15.72 -3.38
N GLY A 70 10.43 -14.61 -4.13
CA GLY A 70 9.62 -14.46 -5.34
C GLY A 70 8.13 -14.17 -5.08
N ASN A 71 7.75 -13.82 -3.86
CA ASN A 71 6.36 -13.44 -3.56
C ASN A 71 6.13 -11.97 -3.90
N ASP A 72 5.03 -11.70 -4.60
CA ASP A 72 4.54 -10.36 -4.86
C ASP A 72 3.68 -9.82 -3.71
N PHE A 73 3.33 -8.55 -3.78
CA PHE A 73 2.50 -7.87 -2.77
C PHE A 73 1.17 -8.59 -2.50
N ILE A 74 0.44 -9.00 -3.55
CA ILE A 74 -0.85 -9.67 -3.44
C ILE A 74 -0.67 -11.00 -2.71
N THR A 75 0.32 -11.79 -3.09
CA THR A 75 0.64 -13.07 -2.44
C THR A 75 0.92 -12.90 -0.95
N LEU A 76 1.61 -11.83 -0.55
CA LEU A 76 1.92 -11.56 0.86
C LEU A 76 0.68 -11.16 1.67
N ILE A 77 -0.22 -10.35 1.11
CA ILE A 77 -1.39 -9.84 1.85
C ILE A 77 -2.65 -10.70 1.69
N ARG A 78 -2.74 -11.63 0.73
CA ARG A 78 -3.96 -12.39 0.42
C ARG A 78 -4.69 -13.05 1.60
N ASN A 79 -3.95 -13.41 2.66
CA ASN A 79 -4.51 -14.05 3.86
C ASN A 79 -5.09 -13.05 4.88
N GLN A 80 -4.97 -11.74 4.64
CA GLN A 80 -5.43 -10.70 5.55
C GLN A 80 -6.90 -10.36 5.29
N ARG A 81 -7.67 -10.14 6.36
CA ARG A 81 -9.12 -9.87 6.26
C ARG A 81 -9.50 -8.66 5.39
N ASN A 82 -8.63 -7.66 5.29
CA ASN A 82 -8.88 -6.42 4.58
C ASN A 82 -8.08 -6.34 3.25
N ALA A 83 -7.34 -7.39 2.89
CA ALA A 83 -6.47 -7.34 1.71
C ALA A 83 -7.24 -7.19 0.40
N GLN A 84 -8.46 -7.73 0.34
CA GLN A 84 -9.26 -7.73 -0.89
C GLN A 84 -9.41 -6.33 -1.50
N GLU A 85 -9.62 -5.30 -0.67
CA GLU A 85 -9.77 -3.92 -1.13
C GLU A 85 -8.47 -3.36 -1.73
N TYR A 86 -7.32 -3.70 -1.13
CA TYR A 86 -6.01 -3.25 -1.62
C TYR A 86 -5.58 -4.02 -2.88
N ILE A 87 -5.88 -5.31 -2.94
CA ILE A 87 -5.62 -6.14 -4.12
C ILE A 87 -6.39 -5.59 -5.32
N ASP A 88 -7.67 -5.25 -5.13
CA ASP A 88 -8.49 -4.66 -6.18
C ASP A 88 -7.93 -3.30 -6.66
N LEU A 89 -7.42 -2.46 -5.76
CA LEU A 89 -6.72 -1.22 -6.15
C LEU A 89 -5.47 -1.49 -6.98
N ILE A 90 -4.63 -2.46 -6.58
CA ILE A 90 -3.41 -2.83 -7.30
C ILE A 90 -3.73 -3.36 -8.70
N GLN A 91 -4.79 -4.15 -8.84
CA GLN A 91 -5.21 -4.72 -10.12
C GLN A 91 -5.81 -3.67 -11.07
N ARG A 92 -6.35 -2.58 -10.53
CA ARG A 92 -6.95 -1.48 -11.30
C ARG A 92 -5.98 -0.35 -11.61
N ALA A 93 -4.92 -0.21 -10.82
CA ALA A 93 -3.91 0.83 -10.98
C ALA A 93 -3.10 0.60 -12.25
#